data_AF-A0A6A7AQV2-F1
#
_entry.id   AF-A0A6A7AQV2-F1
#
_cell.length_a   1.000
_cell.length_b   1.000
_cell.length_c   1.000
_cell.angle_alpha   90.00
_cell.angle_beta   90.00
_cell.angle_gamma   90.00
#
_symmetry.space_group_name_H-M   'P 1'
#
loop_
_entity.id
_entity.type
_entity.pdbx_description
1 polymer ?
#
loop_
_entity_poly.entity_id
_entity_poly.type
_entity_poly.pdbx_seq_one_letter_code
_entity_poly.pdbx_strand_id
1 'polypeptide(L)'
;MVTPWPRRETWPSPIREHATCLSSFLHEVLHCIERTGTQSLPADLVGDIIRGSLTFVLKMQHTPDLTSISDALRIGQTEAKATAEHTAHTLEQIKTELKNNTEGIHQATTKIQQGSNTAEEARAAAKEATEVGRTTLEMTREIKNKKAQEPANVQ
;
A
#
# COMPACT_ATOMS: atom_id res chain seq x y z
N MET A 1 13.29 -2.70 -62.90
CA MET A 1 14.37 -2.88 -61.90
C MET A 1 13.97 -4.06 -61.03
N VAL A 2 14.64 -5.20 -61.19
CA VAL A 2 14.39 -6.41 -60.39
C VAL A 2 15.08 -6.18 -59.05
N THR A 3 14.30 -6.03 -57.98
CA THR A 3 14.82 -5.96 -56.62
C THR A 3 15.60 -7.25 -56.36
N PRO A 4 16.91 -7.22 -56.05
CA PRO A 4 17.69 -8.43 -55.84
C PRO A 4 17.24 -9.06 -54.53
N TRP A 5 16.46 -10.13 -54.64
CA TRP A 5 15.98 -10.97 -53.55
C TRP A 5 17.15 -11.67 -52.83
N PRO A 6 16.98 -12.02 -51.55
CA PRO A 6 17.86 -11.55 -50.49
C PRO A 6 19.28 -12.10 -50.60
N ARG A 7 20.25 -11.23 -50.33
CA ARG A 7 21.66 -11.57 -50.20
C ARG A 7 21.78 -12.76 -49.24
N ARG A 8 22.41 -13.83 -49.73
CA ARG A 8 22.63 -15.17 -49.15
C ARG A 8 23.24 -15.22 -47.74
N GLU A 9 23.36 -14.10 -47.02
CA GLU A 9 24.21 -13.99 -45.84
C GLU A 9 23.52 -13.55 -44.54
N THR A 10 22.31 -12.93 -44.56
CA THR A 10 21.67 -12.50 -43.29
C THR A 10 20.15 -12.54 -43.33
N TRP A 11 19.54 -13.62 -42.82
CA TRP A 11 18.12 -13.63 -42.48
C TRP A 11 17.82 -12.57 -41.39
N PRO A 12 16.71 -11.81 -41.48
CA PRO A 12 16.40 -10.74 -40.55
C PRO A 12 16.41 -11.23 -39.09
N SER A 13 17.05 -10.49 -38.18
CA SER A 13 17.07 -10.84 -36.76
C SER A 13 15.66 -10.86 -36.14
N PRO A 14 14.78 -9.86 -36.37
CA PRO A 14 13.44 -9.85 -35.80
C PRO A 14 12.57 -11.00 -36.34
N ILE A 15 11.86 -11.69 -35.45
CA ILE A 15 11.04 -12.87 -35.79
C ILE A 15 9.94 -12.52 -36.80
N ARG A 16 9.26 -11.39 -36.60
CA ARG A 16 8.19 -10.93 -37.50
C ARG A 16 8.72 -10.68 -38.92
N GLU A 17 9.82 -9.96 -39.05
CA GLU A 17 10.43 -9.65 -40.34
C GLU A 17 10.95 -10.91 -41.02
N HIS A 18 11.57 -11.82 -40.25
CA HIS A 18 11.99 -13.11 -40.76
C HIS A 18 10.81 -13.92 -41.29
N ALA A 19 9.69 -14.00 -40.55
CA ALA A 19 8.50 -14.70 -41.01
C ALA A 19 7.96 -14.13 -42.32
N THR A 20 7.91 -12.80 -42.46
CA THR A 20 7.47 -12.13 -43.69
C THR A 20 8.41 -12.45 -44.85
N CYS A 21 9.73 -12.30 -44.67
CA CYS A 21 10.71 -12.60 -45.71
C CYS A 21 10.69 -14.08 -46.12
N LEU A 22 10.64 -15.00 -45.15
CA LEU A 22 10.58 -16.44 -45.41
C LEU A 22 9.29 -16.82 -46.13
N SER A 23 8.15 -16.24 -45.75
CA SER A 23 6.86 -16.49 -46.41
C SER A 23 6.88 -16.01 -47.86
N SER A 24 7.33 -14.79 -48.14
CA SER A 24 7.45 -14.28 -49.51
C SER A 24 8.40 -15.13 -50.35
N PHE A 25 9.55 -15.52 -49.78
CA PHE A 25 10.52 -16.38 -50.46
C PHE A 25 9.95 -17.77 -50.79
N LEU A 26 9.30 -18.44 -49.83
CA LEU A 26 8.69 -19.74 -50.05
C LEU A 26 7.56 -19.68 -51.09
N HIS A 27 6.79 -18.59 -51.11
CA HIS A 27 5.77 -18.37 -52.14
C HIS A 27 6.36 -18.27 -53.54
N GLU A 28 7.45 -17.53 -53.71
CA GLU A 28 8.13 -17.41 -55.00
C GLU A 28 8.76 -18.72 -55.44
N VAL A 29 9.36 -19.46 -54.52
CA VAL A 29 9.90 -20.80 -54.79
C VAL A 29 8.79 -21.75 -55.23
N LEU A 30 7.65 -21.75 -54.53
CA LEU A 30 6.51 -22.59 -54.87
C LEU A 30 6.00 -22.28 -56.28
N HIS A 31 5.83 -21.00 -56.60
CA HIS A 31 5.42 -20.57 -57.94
C HIS A 31 6.46 -20.94 -59.03
N CYS A 32 7.76 -20.88 -58.70
CA CYS A 32 8.81 -21.39 -59.58
C CYS A 32 8.66 -22.91 -59.80
N ILE A 33 8.48 -23.71 -58.74
CA ILE A 33 8.28 -25.17 -58.86
C ILE A 33 7.09 -25.48 -59.77
N GLU A 34 5.94 -24.84 -59.53
CA GLU A 34 4.72 -25.01 -60.33
C GLU A 34 4.94 -24.68 -61.82
N ARG A 35 5.75 -23.66 -62.12
CA ARG A 35 6.12 -23.29 -63.50
C ARG A 35 7.13 -24.24 -64.15
N THR A 36 8.04 -24.83 -63.39
CA THR A 36 9.15 -25.65 -63.92
C THR A 36 8.80 -27.13 -64.04
N GLY A 37 7.66 -27.56 -63.49
CA GLY A 37 7.15 -28.93 -63.63
C GLY A 37 8.07 -29.97 -63.01
N THR A 38 8.64 -30.86 -63.84
CA THR A 38 9.49 -31.99 -63.41
C THR A 38 10.98 -31.66 -63.28
N GLN A 39 11.38 -30.40 -63.49
CA GLN A 39 12.77 -30.00 -63.43
C GLN A 39 13.28 -29.89 -61.98
N SER A 40 14.39 -30.54 -61.68
CA SER A 40 15.02 -30.48 -60.35
C SER A 40 15.43 -29.06 -59.98
N LEU A 41 15.24 -28.71 -58.70
CA LEU A 41 15.65 -27.41 -58.17
C LEU A 41 17.17 -27.31 -58.00
N PRO A 42 17.76 -26.10 -58.16
CA PRO A 42 19.17 -25.88 -57.83
C PRO A 42 19.47 -26.19 -56.36
N ALA A 43 20.60 -26.86 -56.10
CA ALA A 43 21.01 -27.22 -54.74
C ALA A 43 21.18 -26.00 -53.83
N ASP A 44 21.68 -24.88 -54.36
CA ASP A 44 21.80 -23.61 -53.64
C ASP A 44 20.45 -23.10 -53.13
N LEU A 45 19.41 -23.19 -53.99
CA LEU A 45 18.05 -22.75 -53.64
C LEU A 45 17.47 -23.61 -52.52
N VAL A 46 17.66 -24.92 -52.59
CA VAL A 46 17.25 -25.87 -51.54
C VAL A 46 18.00 -25.58 -50.24
N GLY A 47 19.30 -25.27 -50.31
CA GLY A 47 20.11 -24.87 -49.17
C GLY A 47 19.59 -23.61 -48.48
N ASP A 48 19.16 -22.60 -49.24
CA ASP A 48 18.62 -21.35 -48.71
C ASP A 48 17.26 -21.55 -48.01
N ILE A 49 16.38 -22.38 -48.59
CA ILE A 49 15.09 -22.77 -47.97
C ILE A 49 15.33 -23.45 -46.63
N ILE A 50 16.23 -24.43 -46.58
CA ILE A 50 16.55 -25.18 -45.36
C ILE A 50 17.14 -24.23 -44.31
N ARG A 51 18.11 -23.39 -44.69
CA ARG A 51 18.78 -22.46 -43.77
C ARG A 51 17.82 -21.43 -43.19
N GLY A 52 16.95 -20.84 -44.02
CA GLY A 52 15.94 -19.88 -43.57
C GLY A 52 14.94 -20.50 -42.61
N SER A 53 14.38 -21.65 -43.01
CA SER A 53 13.39 -22.37 -42.21
C SER A 53 13.99 -22.82 -40.87
N LEU A 54 15.19 -23.38 -40.86
CA LEU A 54 15.86 -23.81 -39.63
C LEU A 54 16.17 -22.63 -38.71
N THR A 55 16.68 -21.53 -39.26
CA THR A 55 16.95 -20.32 -38.49
C THR A 55 15.67 -19.74 -37.88
N PHE A 56 14.54 -19.82 -38.59
CA PHE A 56 13.26 -19.37 -38.10
C PHE A 56 12.74 -20.25 -36.95
N VAL A 57 12.79 -21.58 -37.11
CA VAL A 57 12.40 -22.54 -36.06
C VAL A 57 13.23 -22.34 -34.78
N LEU A 58 14.54 -22.18 -34.90
CA LEU A 58 15.41 -21.93 -33.76
C LEU A 58 15.02 -20.62 -33.03
N LYS A 59 14.73 -19.54 -33.76
CA LYS A 59 14.26 -18.29 -33.16
C LYS A 59 12.93 -18.46 -32.41
N MET A 60 12.00 -19.24 -32.96
CA MET A 60 10.72 -19.54 -32.30
C MET A 60 10.92 -20.37 -31.03
N GLN A 61 11.83 -21.35 -31.03
CA GLN A 61 12.16 -22.15 -29.84
C GLN A 61 12.82 -21.32 -28.73
N HIS A 62 13.58 -20.29 -29.09
CA HIS A 62 14.19 -19.37 -28.13
C HIS A 62 13.30 -18.19 -27.75
N THR A 63 12.08 -18.10 -28.29
CA THR A 63 11.12 -17.08 -27.88
C THR A 63 10.49 -17.53 -26.55
N PRO A 64 10.55 -16.70 -25.50
CA PRO A 64 9.93 -17.06 -24.22
C PRO A 64 8.44 -17.30 -24.41
N ASP A 65 7.92 -18.33 -23.75
CA ASP A 65 6.51 -18.66 -23.77
C ASP A 65 5.70 -17.51 -23.14
N LEU A 66 4.97 -16.78 -23.99
CA LEU A 66 4.17 -15.63 -23.57
C LEU A 66 3.06 -16.02 -22.59
N THR A 67 2.63 -17.30 -22.56
CA THR A 67 1.64 -17.77 -21.59
C THR A 67 2.20 -17.73 -20.18
N SER A 68 3.44 -18.18 -19.99
CA SER A 68 4.13 -18.12 -18.70
C SER A 68 4.33 -16.68 -18.20
N ILE A 69 4.63 -15.74 -19.10
CA ILE A 69 4.76 -14.31 -18.79
C ILE A 69 3.39 -13.72 -18.44
N SER A 70 2.35 -14.05 -19.20
CA SER A 70 0.99 -13.62 -18.92
C SER A 70 0.49 -14.14 -17.58
N ASP A 71 0.78 -15.39 -17.23
CA ASP A 71 0.43 -15.96 -15.93
C ASP A 71 1.21 -15.32 -14.78
N ALA A 72 2.52 -15.12 -14.93
CA ALA A 72 3.32 -14.41 -13.93
C ALA A 72 2.81 -12.97 -13.71
N LEU A 73 2.44 -12.27 -14.79
CA LEU A 73 1.86 -10.94 -14.72
C LEU A 73 0.50 -10.96 -14.02
N ARG A 74 -0.36 -11.95 -14.33
CA ARG A 74 -1.66 -12.13 -13.69
C ARG A 74 -1.50 -12.40 -12.19
N ILE A 75 -0.57 -13.27 -11.79
CA ILE A 75 -0.26 -13.55 -10.39
C ILE A 75 0.21 -12.28 -9.70
N GLY A 76 1.20 -11.58 -10.25
CA GLY A 76 1.70 -10.32 -9.69
C GLY A 76 0.61 -9.25 -9.55
N GLN A 77 -0.31 -9.15 -10.51
CA GLN A 77 -1.44 -8.24 -10.43
C GLN A 77 -2.42 -8.64 -9.31
N THR A 78 -2.70 -9.94 -9.14
CA THR A 78 -3.57 -10.42 -8.05
C THR A 78 -2.94 -10.20 -6.68
N GLU A 79 -1.64 -10.43 -6.54
CA GLU A 79 -0.90 -10.19 -5.30
C GLU A 79 -0.86 -8.70 -4.96
N ALA A 80 -0.52 -7.85 -5.94
CA ALA A 80 -0.50 -6.40 -5.75
C ALA A 80 -1.88 -5.85 -5.34
N LYS A 81 -2.96 -6.37 -5.93
CA LYS A 81 -4.33 -6.02 -5.55
C LYS A 81 -4.65 -6.45 -4.12
N ALA A 82 -4.33 -7.69 -3.75
CA ALA A 82 -4.56 -8.19 -2.40
C ALA A 82 -3.77 -7.40 -1.35
N THR A 83 -2.51 -7.05 -1.64
CA THR A 83 -1.71 -6.18 -0.77
C THR A 83 -2.33 -4.79 -0.63
N ALA A 84 -2.78 -4.18 -1.73
CA ALA A 84 -3.43 -2.87 -1.68
C ALA A 84 -4.72 -2.90 -0.85
N GLU A 85 -5.56 -3.92 -1.01
CA GLU A 85 -6.79 -4.12 -0.24
C GLU A 85 -6.48 -4.32 1.26
N HIS A 86 -5.50 -5.16 1.58
CA HIS A 86 -5.04 -5.36 2.96
C HIS A 86 -4.54 -4.06 3.58
N THR A 87 -3.65 -3.32 2.91
CA THR A 87 -3.13 -2.04 3.39
C THR A 87 -4.24 -1.02 3.60
N ALA A 88 -5.20 -0.92 2.68
CA ALA A 88 -6.35 -0.02 2.83
C ALA A 88 -7.20 -0.40 4.05
N HIS A 89 -7.43 -1.69 4.28
CA HIS A 89 -8.15 -2.17 5.45
C HIS A 89 -7.43 -1.83 6.76
N THR A 90 -6.12 -2.09 6.83
CA THR A 90 -5.29 -1.75 8.00
C THR A 90 -5.30 -0.25 8.27
N LEU A 91 -5.26 0.60 7.25
CA LEU A 91 -5.33 2.06 7.41
C LEU A 91 -6.68 2.52 7.98
N GLU A 92 -7.79 1.95 7.52
CA GLU A 92 -9.12 2.28 8.08
C GLU A 92 -9.28 1.78 9.53
N GLN A 93 -8.67 0.64 9.88
CA GLN A 93 -8.61 0.18 11.28
C GLN A 93 -7.83 1.16 12.16
N ILE A 94 -6.61 1.55 11.74
CA ILE A 94 -5.77 2.52 12.47
C ILE A 94 -6.52 3.84 12.66
N LYS A 95 -7.16 4.36 11.62
CA LYS A 95 -7.96 5.58 11.68
C LYS A 95 -9.11 5.47 12.68
N THR A 96 -9.79 4.32 12.73
CA THR A 96 -10.87 4.07 13.69
C THR A 96 -10.35 4.02 15.12
N GLU A 97 -9.24 3.31 15.36
CA GLU A 97 -8.60 3.26 16.67
C GLU A 97 -8.11 4.63 17.15
N LEU A 98 -7.51 5.43 16.26
CA LEU A 98 -7.09 6.80 16.56
C LEU A 98 -8.28 7.70 16.94
N LYS A 99 -9.41 7.57 16.24
CA LYS A 99 -10.64 8.29 16.58
C LYS A 99 -11.12 7.89 17.98
N ASN A 100 -11.22 6.60 18.26
CA ASN A 100 -11.64 6.10 19.57
C ASN A 100 -10.72 6.56 20.69
N ASN A 101 -9.40 6.56 20.46
CA ASN A 101 -8.42 7.04 21.43
C ASN A 101 -8.56 8.56 21.67
N THR A 102 -8.77 9.33 20.61
CA THR A 102 -9.02 10.79 20.72
C THR A 102 -10.27 11.08 21.55
N GLU A 103 -11.36 10.34 21.32
CA GLU A 103 -12.59 10.44 22.12
C GLU A 103 -12.35 10.04 23.58
N GLY A 104 -11.57 8.98 23.82
CA GLY A 104 -11.16 8.54 25.15
C GLY A 104 -10.34 9.59 25.90
N ILE A 105 -9.36 10.21 25.23
CA ILE A 105 -8.55 11.30 25.77
C ILE A 105 -9.44 12.49 26.14
N HIS A 106 -10.33 12.92 25.24
CA HIS A 106 -11.26 14.01 25.53
C HIS A 106 -12.10 13.73 26.79
N GLN A 107 -12.67 12.53 26.88
CA GLN A 107 -13.47 12.15 28.05
C GLN A 107 -12.63 12.13 29.33
N ALA A 108 -11.40 11.62 29.28
CA ALA A 108 -10.47 11.63 30.41
C ALA A 108 -10.13 13.06 30.85
N THR A 109 -9.83 13.97 29.91
CA THR A 109 -9.59 15.39 30.20
C THR A 109 -10.79 16.04 30.86
N THR A 110 -12.02 15.78 30.38
CA THR A 110 -13.23 16.32 31.01
C THR A 110 -13.40 15.82 32.45
N LYS A 111 -13.20 14.51 32.68
CA LYS A 111 -13.28 13.91 34.03
C LYS A 111 -12.22 14.48 34.97
N ILE A 112 -10.99 14.69 34.49
CA ILE A 112 -9.91 15.31 35.26
C ILE A 112 -10.27 16.75 35.64
N GLN A 113 -10.79 17.54 34.68
CA GLN A 113 -11.18 18.92 34.96
C GLN A 113 -12.32 19.00 35.99
N GLN A 114 -13.33 18.13 35.86
CA GLN A 114 -14.42 18.05 36.83
C GLN A 114 -13.90 17.66 38.22
N GLY A 115 -13.06 16.63 38.31
CA GLY A 115 -12.45 16.21 39.57
C GLY A 115 -11.59 17.30 40.20
N SER A 116 -10.84 18.06 39.40
CA SER A 116 -10.05 19.21 39.86
C SER A 116 -10.95 20.30 40.46
N ASN A 117 -12.04 20.65 39.77
CA ASN A 117 -12.98 21.66 40.27
C ASN A 117 -13.63 21.20 41.60
N THR A 118 -14.07 19.94 41.69
CA THR A 118 -14.65 19.38 42.92
C THR A 118 -13.63 19.35 44.07
N ALA A 119 -12.37 19.03 43.79
CA ALA A 119 -11.31 19.05 44.81
C ALA A 119 -11.04 20.48 45.31
N GLU A 120 -11.06 21.48 44.42
CA GLU A 120 -10.92 22.89 44.77
C GLU A 120 -12.09 23.35 45.67
N GLU A 121 -13.33 23.02 45.30
CA GLU A 121 -14.53 23.33 46.08
C GLU A 121 -14.48 22.68 47.48
N ALA A 122 -14.10 21.40 47.55
CA ALA A 122 -13.95 20.69 48.83
C ALA A 122 -12.86 21.34 49.71
N ARG A 123 -11.76 21.78 49.11
CA ARG A 123 -10.67 22.49 49.82
C ARG A 123 -11.13 23.85 50.35
N ALA A 124 -11.90 24.60 49.55
CA ALA A 124 -12.46 25.88 49.97
C ALA A 124 -13.43 25.71 51.15
N ALA A 125 -14.36 24.75 51.06
CA ALA A 125 -15.31 24.44 52.13
C ALA A 125 -14.61 23.98 53.42
N ALA A 126 -13.58 23.14 53.31
CA ALA A 126 -12.78 22.72 54.46
C ALA A 126 -12.07 23.93 55.12
N LYS A 127 -11.53 24.86 54.33
CA LYS A 127 -10.88 26.07 54.86
C LYS A 127 -11.89 26.93 55.62
N GLU A 128 -13.07 27.17 55.07
CA GLU A 128 -14.15 27.91 55.72
C GLU A 128 -14.56 27.25 57.05
N ALA A 129 -14.78 25.93 57.06
CA ALA A 129 -15.13 25.19 58.26
C ALA A 129 -14.06 25.31 59.37
N THR A 130 -12.77 25.29 59.01
CA THR A 130 -11.68 25.49 60.00
C THR A 130 -11.63 26.90 60.58
N GLU A 131 -12.04 27.91 59.80
CA GLU A 131 -12.08 29.30 60.26
C GLU A 131 -13.27 29.54 61.19
N VAL A 132 -14.44 29.02 60.83
CA VAL A 132 -15.65 29.01 61.68
C VAL A 132 -15.38 28.26 62.99
N GLY A 133 -14.69 27.11 62.94
CA GLY A 133 -14.30 26.35 64.13
C GLY A 133 -13.37 27.15 65.05
N ARG A 134 -12.41 27.89 64.48
CA ARG A 134 -11.51 28.77 65.26
C ARG A 134 -12.25 29.92 65.94
N THR A 135 -13.11 30.64 65.21
CA THR A 135 -13.92 31.73 65.77
C THR A 135 -14.86 31.22 66.86
N THR A 136 -15.49 30.06 66.67
CA THR A 136 -16.37 29.45 67.68
C THR A 136 -15.61 29.10 68.97
N LEU A 137 -14.38 28.57 68.85
CA LEU A 137 -13.52 28.27 69.99
C LEU A 137 -13.06 29.55 70.72
N GLU A 138 -12.68 30.60 69.98
CA GLU A 138 -12.33 31.91 70.56
C GLU A 138 -13.52 32.50 71.32
N MET A 139 -14.71 32.55 70.71
CA MET A 139 -15.93 33.01 71.38
C MET A 139 -16.22 32.20 72.65
N THR A 140 -16.11 30.87 72.58
CA THR A 140 -16.32 30.00 73.76
C THR A 140 -15.31 30.30 74.87
N ARG A 141 -14.05 30.55 74.49
CA ARG A 141 -12.98 30.90 75.43
C ARG A 141 -13.21 32.27 76.05
N GLU A 142 -13.63 33.27 75.27
CA GLU A 142 -13.99 34.60 75.76
C GLU A 142 -15.17 34.55 76.72
N ILE A 143 -16.22 33.78 76.40
CA ILE A 143 -17.37 33.57 77.29
C ILE A 143 -16.90 32.94 78.60
N LYS A 144 -16.05 31.92 78.55
CA LYS A 144 -15.50 31.26 79.74
C LYS A 144 -14.61 32.20 80.56
N ASN A 145 -13.79 33.03 79.92
CA ASN A 145 -12.94 34.02 80.60
C ASN A 145 -13.76 35.14 81.23
N LYS A 146 -14.78 35.68 80.54
CA LYS A 146 -15.70 36.68 81.10
C LYS A 146 -16.43 36.14 82.34
N LYS A 147 -16.84 34.87 82.32
CA LYS A 147 -17.43 34.19 83.48
C LYS A 147 -16.45 33.95 84.64
N ALA A 148 -15.15 33.90 84.37
CA ALA A 148 -14.09 33.74 85.37
C ALA A 148 -13.51 35.09 85.88
N GLN A 149 -13.72 36.18 85.14
CA GLN A 149 -13.33 37.56 85.46
C GLN A 149 -14.43 38.35 86.20
N GLU A 150 -15.44 37.69 86.75
CA GLU A 150 -16.22 38.24 87.87
C GLU A 150 -15.53 37.88 89.20
N PRO A 151 -14.60 38.69 89.75
CA PRO A 151 -14.29 38.64 91.16
C PRO A 151 -15.26 39.56 91.92
N ALA A 152 -15.80 39.03 93.02
CA ALA A 152 -16.02 39.74 94.28
C ALA A 152 -16.36 41.25 94.20
N ASN A 153 -17.58 41.58 93.78
CA ASN A 153 -18.34 42.76 94.21
C ASN A 153 -19.77 42.51 93.70
N VAL A 154 -20.82 42.40 94.50
CA VAL A 154 -21.34 43.42 95.41
C VAL A 154 -22.08 42.72 96.56
N GLN A 155 -21.91 43.37 97.71
CA GLN A 155 -22.51 43.25 99.02
C GLN A 155 -24.04 43.22 99.04
#